data_AF-W5W8B3-F1
#
_entry.id   AF-W5W8B3-F1
#
_cell.length_a   1.000
_cell.length_b   1.000
_cell.length_c   1.000
_cell.angle_alpha   90.00
_cell.angle_beta   90.00
_cell.angle_gamma   90.00
#
_symmetry.space_group_name_H-M   'P 1'
#
loop_
_entity.id
_entity.type
_entity.pdbx_description
1 polymer ?
#
loop_
_entity_poly.entity_id
_entity_poly.type
_entity_poly.pdbx_seq_one_letter_code
_entity_poly.pdbx_strand_id
1 'polypeptide(L)' 'MTDNTEELVGEQSAATLVTCSTCGRLRDVHANSVESLAWACERERGVVRWMCPTCARAHVRDIEGKLPAEYW' A
#
# COMPACT_ATOMS: atom_id res chain seq x y z
N MET A 1 -39.94 -33.23 -1.60
CA MET A 1 -39.02 -32.91 -0.48
C MET A 1 -37.79 -32.30 -1.12
N THR A 2 -37.74 -30.98 -1.11
CA THR A 2 -36.59 -30.19 -1.55
C THR A 2 -35.44 -30.46 -0.59
N ASP A 3 -34.26 -30.81 -1.11
CA ASP A 3 -33.03 -30.55 -0.37
C ASP A 3 -32.09 -29.76 -1.27
N ASN A 4 -31.72 -28.60 -0.74
CA ASN A 4 -31.21 -27.44 -1.42
C ASN A 4 -29.69 -27.45 -1.31
N THR A 5 -29.03 -27.22 -2.44
CA THR A 5 -27.88 -26.33 -2.61
C THR A 5 -27.20 -25.83 -1.32
N GLU A 6 -26.06 -26.43 -0.96
CA GLU A 6 -25.05 -25.79 -0.11
C GLU A 6 -23.79 -25.57 -0.97
N GLU A 7 -23.84 -24.49 -1.75
CA GLU A 7 -22.74 -23.96 -2.54
C GLU A 7 -21.79 -23.19 -1.60
N LEU A 8 -20.69 -23.83 -1.22
CA LEU A 8 -19.60 -23.19 -0.47
C LEU A 8 -18.78 -22.31 -1.42
N VAL A 9 -19.30 -21.12 -1.73
CA VAL A 9 -18.52 -20.07 -2.39
C VAL A 9 -17.73 -19.34 -1.31
N GLY A 10 -16.44 -19.66 -1.18
CA GLY A 10 -15.52 -18.81 -0.44
C GLY A 10 -15.26 -17.55 -1.26
N GLU A 11 -15.65 -16.39 -0.77
CA GLU A 11 -15.36 -15.09 -1.40
C GLU A 11 -13.83 -14.93 -1.59
N GLN A 12 -13.35 -15.24 -2.80
CA GLN A 12 -11.99 -14.92 -3.20
C GLN A 12 -11.94 -13.44 -3.55
N SER A 13 -11.46 -12.60 -2.62
CA SER A 13 -11.08 -11.23 -2.96
C SER A 13 -10.04 -11.27 -4.08
N ALA A 14 -10.41 -10.78 -5.26
CA ALA A 14 -9.47 -10.62 -6.36
C ALA A 14 -8.31 -9.73 -5.89
N ALA A 15 -7.07 -10.20 -6.11
CA ALA A 15 -5.87 -9.47 -5.73
C ALA A 15 -5.88 -8.08 -6.38
N THR A 16 -5.85 -7.03 -5.55
CA THR A 16 -5.67 -5.66 -6.03
C THR A 16 -4.21 -5.31 -5.88
N LEU A 17 -3.46 -5.38 -6.98
CA LEU A 17 -2.03 -5.11 -6.96
C LEU A 17 -1.73 -3.62 -7.06
N VAL A 18 -0.78 -3.15 -6.25
CA VAL A 18 -0.26 -1.79 -6.32
C VAL A 18 1.26 -1.81 -6.36
N THR A 19 1.83 -0.97 -7.24
CA THR A 19 3.27 -0.88 -7.47
C THR A 19 3.86 0.35 -6.78
N CYS A 20 5.03 0.19 -6.16
CA CYS A 20 5.83 1.28 -5.63
C CYS A 20 6.37 2.12 -6.80
N SER A 21 6.08 3.42 -6.81
CA SER A 21 6.53 4.35 -7.86
C SER A 21 8.04 4.57 -7.88
N THR A 22 8.75 4.23 -6.81
CA THR A 22 10.21 4.40 -6.69
C THR A 22 10.98 3.14 -7.07
N CYS A 23 10.61 1.99 -6.52
CA CYS A 23 11.39 0.75 -6.65
C CYS A 23 10.67 -0.40 -7.35
N GLY A 24 9.41 -0.22 -7.76
CA GLY A 24 8.66 -1.26 -8.48
C GLY A 24 8.15 -2.42 -7.62
N ARG A 25 8.41 -2.44 -6.30
CA ARG A 25 7.84 -3.45 -5.40
C ARG A 25 6.32 -3.50 -5.58
N LEU A 26 5.74 -4.70 -5.60
CA LEU A 26 4.30 -4.93 -5.64
C LEU A 26 3.77 -5.23 -4.23
N ARG A 27 2.53 -4.82 -3.95
CA ARG A 27 1.71 -5.37 -2.87
C ARG A 27 0.38 -5.85 -3.40
N ASP A 28 -0.17 -6.89 -2.80
CA ASP A 28 -1.60 -7.16 -2.84
C ASP A 28 -2.28 -6.47 -1.66
N VAL A 29 -3.25 -5.61 -1.95
CA VAL A 29 -3.97 -4.82 -0.96
C VAL A 29 -4.77 -5.70 0.01
N HIS A 30 -5.18 -6.89 -0.41
CA HIS A 30 -6.05 -7.78 0.38
C HIS A 30 -5.31 -8.93 1.08
N ALA A 31 -4.09 -9.27 0.65
CA ALA A 31 -3.36 -10.43 1.18
C ALA A 31 -2.81 -10.24 2.61
N ASN A 32 -2.37 -9.02 2.95
CA ASN A 32 -1.80 -8.72 4.26
C ASN A 32 -2.17 -7.31 4.70
N SER A 33 -3.07 -7.20 5.69
CA SER A 33 -3.58 -5.91 6.17
C SER A 33 -2.51 -5.03 6.81
N VAL A 34 -1.59 -5.62 7.59
CA VAL A 34 -0.49 -4.87 8.23
C VAL A 34 0.48 -4.34 7.19
N GLU A 35 0.86 -5.16 6.22
CA GLU A 35 1.70 -4.71 5.11
C GLU A 35 1.00 -3.63 4.31
N SER A 36 -0.28 -3.81 3.96
CA SER A 36 -1.07 -2.86 3.17
C SER A 36 -1.16 -1.47 3.84
N LEU A 37 -1.38 -1.42 5.16
CA LEU A 37 -1.43 -0.18 5.95
C LEU A 37 -0.09 0.55 6.05
N ALA A 38 1.02 -0.16 5.88
CA ALA A 38 2.35 0.43 5.99
C ALA A 38 2.79 1.22 4.75
N TRP A 39 2.06 1.12 3.63
CA TRP A 39 2.39 1.84 2.39
C TRP A 39 1.90 3.29 2.44
N ALA A 40 2.71 4.21 1.93
CA ALA A 40 2.35 5.62 1.84
C ALA A 40 1.68 5.94 0.49
N CYS A 41 0.66 6.79 0.53
CA CYS A 41 0.08 7.40 -0.67
C CYS A 41 0.49 8.87 -0.76
N GLU A 42 0.97 9.28 -1.92
CA GLU A 42 1.19 10.67 -2.27
C GLU A 42 0.11 11.09 -3.28
N ARG A 43 -0.43 12.29 -3.10
CA ARG A 43 -1.41 12.88 -4.01
C ARG A 43 -0.89 14.21 -4.49
N GLU A 44 -0.51 14.29 -5.75
CA GLU A 44 0.03 15.50 -6.35
C GLU A 44 -0.70 15.79 -7.66
N ARG A 45 -1.29 16.99 -7.80
CA ARG A 45 -1.97 17.43 -9.03
C ARG A 45 -3.01 16.42 -9.55
N GLY A 46 -3.70 15.72 -8.66
CA GLY A 46 -4.68 14.70 -8.99
C GLY A 46 -4.10 13.31 -9.31
N VAL A 47 -2.77 13.16 -9.35
CA VAL A 47 -2.11 11.86 -9.53
C VAL A 47 -1.86 11.23 -8.17
N VAL A 48 -2.28 9.97 -8.02
CA VAL A 48 -1.98 9.15 -6.84
C VAL A 48 -0.76 8.29 -7.13
N ARG A 49 0.28 8.43 -6.31
CA ARG A 49 1.45 7.55 -6.31
C ARG A 49 1.53 6.79 -5.00
N TRP A 50 2.00 5.55 -5.07
CA TRP A 50 2.17 4.71 -3.89
C TRP A 50 3.64 4.41 -3.68
N MET A 51 4.08 4.44 -2.42
CA MET A 51 5.44 4.09 -2.04
C MET A 51 5.44 2.99 -0.99
N CYS A 52 6.38 2.05 -1.13
CA CYS A 52 6.57 1.01 -0.14
C CYS A 52 7.18 1.61 1.15
N PRO A 53 7.05 0.92 2.31
CA PRO A 53 7.49 1.43 3.60
C PRO A 53 8.97 1.81 3.63
N THR A 54 9.81 1.07 2.89
CA THR A 54 11.25 1.34 2.81
C THR A 54 11.54 2.64 2.05
N CYS A 55 10.96 2.81 0.86
CA CYS A 55 11.16 4.02 0.05
C CYS A 55 10.55 5.27 0.69
N ALA A 56 9.38 5.13 1.33
CA ALA A 56 8.75 6.24 2.05
C ALA A 56 9.65 6.75 3.20
N ARG A 57 10.22 5.84 4.02
CA ARG A 57 11.14 6.23 5.10
C ARG A 57 12.45 6.82 4.60
N ALA A 58 12.99 6.32 3.49
CA ALA A 58 14.17 6.89 2.87
C ALA A 58 13.90 8.34 2.40
N HIS A 59 12.77 8.56 1.73
CA HIS A 59 12.37 9.89 1.27
C HIS A 59 12.20 10.90 2.42
N VAL A 60 11.54 10.51 3.52
CA VAL A 60 11.39 11.37 4.71
C VAL A 60 12.76 11.74 5.29
N ARG A 61 13.66 10.77 5.46
CA ARG A 61 15.02 11.02 5.97
C ARG A 61 15.82 11.96 5.08
N ASP A 62 15.65 11.85 3.76
CA ASP A 62 16.30 12.75 2.80
C ASP A 62 15.77 14.19 2.88
N ILE A 63 14.54 14.40 3.36
CA ILE A 63 13.96 15.73 3.61
C ILE A 63 14.46 16.27 4.95
N GLU A 64 14.30 15.49 6.01
CA GLU A 64 14.67 15.86 7.38
C GLU A 64 16.17 16.18 7.49
N GLY A 65 17.03 15.40 6.83
CA GLY A 65 18.48 15.64 6.82
C GLY A 65 18.91 16.94 6.13
N LYS A 66 18.00 17.60 5.40
CA LYS A 66 18.24 18.93 4.80
C LYS A 66 17.71 20.08 5.66
N LEU A 67 16.92 19.81 6.70
CA LEU A 67 16.40 20.85 7.58
C LEU A 67 17.46 21.26 8.61
N PRO A 68 17.64 22.57 8.87
CA PRO A 68 18.48 23.03 9.98
C PRO A 68 17.95 22.50 11.32
N ALA A 69 18.87 22.28 12.27
CA ALA A 69 18.54 21.69 13.57
C ALA A 69 17.51 22.50 14.38
N GLU A 70 17.39 23.81 14.13
CA GLU A 70 16.40 24.68 14.77
C GLU A 70 14.94 24.42 14.34
N TYR A 71 14.72 23.64 13.27
CA TYR A 71 13.39 23.27 12.76
C TYR A 71 12.96 21.86 13.14
N TRP A 72 13.67 21.25 14.10
CA TRP A 72 13.30 19.98 14.73
C TRP A 72 12.55 20.22 16.03
#